data_AF-A0A1I6G4P9-F1
#
_entry.id   AF-A0A1I6G4P9-F1
#
_cell.length_a   1.000
_cell.length_b   1.000
_cell.length_c   1.000
_cell.angle_alpha   90.00
_cell.angle_beta   90.00
_cell.angle_gamma   90.00
#
_symmetry.space_group_name_H-M   'P 1'
#
loop_
_entity.id
_entity.type
_entity.pdbx_description
1 polymer ?
#
loop_
_entity_poly.entity_id
_entity_poly.type
_entity_poly.pdbx_seq_one_letter_code
_entity_poly.pdbx_strand_id
1 'polypeptide(L)'
;MSVETNVPVEEMERDELEARVRTLETRLQDLEERVERNSEGTVSKTALNHLLDALTNAEIDDYRDDPMRLREEVAEVGSMVYRHESIVEEQQSAVDDPMGENWSKIVEAANNLAGTAGHTRPDNHVALYGSDIVQATGHTERYALNLIEKFGQDDSKKGVTWQPHEPAQPSNNHSAKRKALLVDLDVWGN
;
A
#
# COMPACT_ATOMS: atom_id res chain seq x y z
N MET A 1 29.82 -30.83 7.41
CA MET A 1 28.95 -30.48 6.27
C MET A 1 29.16 -29.01 6.00
N SER A 2 29.69 -28.70 4.82
CA SER A 2 30.07 -27.36 4.37
C SER A 2 28.85 -26.51 4.07
N VAL A 3 28.95 -25.21 4.35
CA VAL A 3 28.26 -24.19 3.58
C VAL A 3 29.31 -23.14 3.23
N GLU A 4 29.88 -23.27 2.04
CA GLU A 4 30.56 -22.16 1.39
C GLU A 4 29.48 -21.14 1.00
N THR A 5 29.61 -19.90 1.48
CA THR A 5 28.99 -18.75 0.83
C THR A 5 30.10 -17.74 0.58
N ASN A 6 30.77 -17.96 -0.55
CA ASN A 6 31.67 -17.02 -1.17
C ASN A 6 30.82 -15.88 -1.76
N VAL A 7 30.55 -14.85 -0.96
CA VAL A 7 30.10 -13.56 -1.50
C VAL A 7 31.37 -12.82 -1.90
N PRO A 8 31.55 -12.46 -3.18
CA PRO A 8 32.64 -11.58 -3.56
C PRO A 8 32.37 -10.25 -2.87
N VAL A 9 33.20 -9.91 -1.88
CA VAL A 9 33.28 -8.55 -1.35
C VAL A 9 33.96 -7.74 -2.45
N GLU A 10 33.21 -7.36 -3.47
CA GLU A 10 33.58 -6.18 -4.26
C GLU A 10 33.54 -5.01 -3.28
N GLU A 11 34.67 -4.29 -3.20
CA GLU A 11 34.87 -3.13 -2.37
C GLU A 11 33.76 -2.11 -2.64
N MET A 12 32.68 -2.16 -1.86
CA MET A 12 31.81 -0.99 -1.73
C MET A 12 32.69 0.12 -1.18
N GLU A 13 32.93 1.13 -2.02
CA GLU A 13 33.72 2.29 -1.64
C GLU A 13 33.15 2.87 -0.35
N ARG A 14 34.03 3.27 0.56
CA ARG A 14 33.73 3.78 1.92
C ARG A 14 32.55 4.77 1.94
N ASP A 15 32.41 5.55 0.86
CA ASP A 15 31.38 6.56 0.69
C ASP A 15 29.97 5.96 0.47
N GLU A 16 29.85 4.80 -0.20
CA GLU A 16 28.57 4.10 -0.38
C GLU A 16 28.09 3.46 0.93
N LEU A 17 29.03 2.93 1.72
CA LEU A 17 28.74 2.43 3.07
C LEU A 17 28.29 3.57 3.99
N GLU A 18 28.96 4.72 3.98
CA GLU A 18 28.54 5.90 4.75
C GLU A 18 27.16 6.41 4.31
N ALA A 19 26.85 6.41 3.01
CA ALA A 19 25.55 6.81 2.49
C ALA A 19 24.43 5.87 2.96
N ARG A 20 24.69 4.55 2.95
CA ARG A 20 23.73 3.56 3.47
C ARG A 20 23.51 3.69 4.97
N VAL A 21 24.58 3.92 5.75
CA VAL A 21 24.46 4.14 7.20
C VAL A 21 23.58 5.36 7.48
N ARG A 22 23.82 6.50 6.83
CA ARG A 22 22.97 7.70 7.00
C ARG A 22 21.51 7.45 6.62
N THR A 23 21.28 6.68 5.56
CA THR A 23 19.92 6.31 5.13
C THR A 23 19.23 5.45 6.19
N LEU A 24 19.95 4.52 6.79
CA LEU A 24 19.42 3.66 7.86
C LEU A 24 19.18 4.45 9.15
N GLU A 25 20.08 5.35 9.53
CA GLU A 25 19.92 6.24 10.69
C GLU A 25 18.70 7.15 10.54
N THR A 26 18.51 7.73 9.36
CA THR A 26 17.34 8.57 9.05
C THR A 26 16.04 7.77 9.14
N ARG A 27 16.03 6.54 8.61
CA ARG A 27 14.87 5.63 8.72
C ARG A 27 14.59 5.20 10.16
N LEU A 28 15.62 5.00 10.96
CA LEU A 28 15.48 4.57 12.34
C LEU A 28 14.89 5.71 13.19
N GLN A 29 15.35 6.94 12.97
CA GLN A 29 14.77 8.13 13.59
C GLN A 29 13.30 8.33 13.18
N ASP A 30 12.95 8.17 11.91
CA ASP A 30 11.55 8.26 11.45
C ASP A 30 10.66 7.20 12.11
N LEU A 31 11.15 5.97 12.25
CA LEU A 31 10.45 4.89 12.93
C LEU A 31 10.27 5.17 14.43
N GLU A 32 11.29 5.70 15.11
CA GLU A 32 11.20 6.09 16.53
C GLU A 32 10.17 7.20 16.73
N GLU A 33 10.18 8.25 15.90
CA GLU A 33 9.20 9.34 15.96
C GLU A 33 7.78 8.86 15.67
N ARG A 34 7.59 7.85 14.80
CA ARG A 34 6.29 7.22 14.54
C ARG A 34 5.80 6.38 15.72
N VAL A 35 6.72 5.68 16.41
CA VAL A 35 6.39 4.87 17.59
C VAL A 35 6.02 5.75 18.78
N GLU A 36 6.75 6.84 19.02
CA GLU A 36 6.47 7.80 20.09
C GLU A 36 5.07 8.41 19.91
N ARG A 37 4.75 8.88 18.69
CA ARG A 37 3.42 9.42 18.34
C ARG A 37 2.28 8.43 18.49
N ASN A 38 2.52 7.15 18.19
CA ASN A 38 1.53 6.09 18.40
C ASN A 38 1.25 5.84 19.88
N SER A 39 2.24 6.00 20.75
CA SER A 39 2.09 5.77 22.19
C SER A 39 1.32 6.90 22.90
N GLU A 40 1.46 8.14 22.43
CA GLU A 40 0.77 9.32 22.98
C GLU A 40 -0.71 9.43 22.57
N GLY A 41 -1.14 8.70 21.53
CA GLY A 41 -2.46 8.84 20.90
C GLY A 41 -3.49 7.74 21.22
N THR A 42 -3.16 6.76 22.05
CA THR A 42 -4.09 5.67 22.36
C THR A 42 -5.19 6.16 23.31
N VAL A 43 -6.35 6.53 22.76
CA VAL A 43 -7.58 6.71 23.53
C VAL A 43 -7.85 5.39 24.26
N SER A 44 -7.74 5.40 25.58
CA SER A 44 -7.97 4.18 26.36
C SER A 44 -9.41 3.74 26.14
N LYS A 45 -9.59 2.50 25.68
CA LYS A 45 -10.90 1.85 25.57
C LYS A 45 -11.75 2.01 26.84
N THR A 46 -11.10 2.12 27.99
CA THR A 46 -11.71 2.39 29.29
C THR A 46 -12.37 3.78 29.37
N ALA A 47 -11.76 4.82 28.83
CA ALA A 47 -12.31 6.19 28.84
C ALA A 47 -13.54 6.30 27.93
N LEU A 48 -13.49 5.67 26.75
CA LEU A 48 -14.64 5.60 25.84
C LEU A 48 -15.79 4.80 26.42
N ASN A 49 -15.51 3.65 27.04
CA ASN A 49 -16.54 2.84 27.70
C ASN A 49 -17.17 3.59 28.87
N HIS A 50 -16.38 4.34 29.66
CA HIS A 50 -16.90 5.12 30.77
C HIS A 50 -17.85 6.24 30.31
N LEU A 51 -17.52 6.96 29.23
CA LEU A 51 -18.41 7.97 28.65
C LEU A 51 -19.69 7.33 28.07
N LEU A 52 -19.55 6.19 27.38
CA LEU A 52 -20.69 5.47 26.83
C LEU A 52 -21.62 5.03 27.96
N ASP A 53 -21.08 4.45 29.03
CA ASP A 53 -21.84 4.05 30.22
C ASP A 53 -22.51 5.27 30.89
N ALA A 54 -21.85 6.43 30.95
CA ALA A 54 -22.41 7.67 31.50
C ALA A 54 -23.57 8.21 30.64
N LEU A 55 -23.47 8.11 29.31
CA LEU A 55 -24.53 8.50 28.37
C LEU A 55 -25.71 7.53 28.37
N THR A 56 -25.46 6.21 28.45
CA THR A 56 -26.52 5.20 28.42
C THR A 56 -27.27 5.06 29.74
N ASN A 57 -26.64 5.45 30.86
CA ASN A 57 -27.24 5.45 32.20
C ASN A 57 -27.78 6.82 32.62
N ALA A 58 -27.71 7.83 31.75
CA ALA A 58 -28.43 9.08 31.98
C ALA A 58 -29.93 8.79 31.95
N GLU A 59 -30.62 8.93 33.08
CA GLU A 59 -32.08 8.85 33.12
C GLU A 59 -32.64 10.03 32.31
N ILE A 60 -33.04 9.78 31.06
CA ILE A 60 -33.58 10.78 30.14
C ILE A 60 -34.85 11.47 30.69
N ASP A 61 -35.51 10.84 31.68
CA ASP A 61 -36.74 11.31 32.29
C ASP A 61 -36.55 12.08 33.62
N ASP A 62 -35.32 12.22 34.16
CA ASP A 62 -35.09 13.04 35.36
C ASP A 62 -34.77 14.50 34.99
N TYR A 63 -35.83 15.31 34.84
CA TYR A 63 -35.75 16.76 34.57
C TYR A 63 -35.13 17.60 35.70
N ARG A 64 -34.59 16.97 36.76
CA ARG A 64 -33.89 17.65 37.86
C ARG A 64 -32.39 17.80 37.63
N ASP A 65 -31.82 17.00 36.73
CA ASP A 65 -30.39 17.05 36.43
C ASP A 65 -30.07 18.15 35.40
N ASP A 66 -28.90 18.77 35.56
CA ASP A 66 -28.42 19.80 34.64
C ASP A 66 -28.21 19.19 33.25
N PRO A 67 -28.90 19.68 32.19
CA PRO A 67 -28.74 19.19 30.83
C PRO A 67 -27.32 19.35 30.29
N MET A 68 -26.48 20.18 30.94
CA MET A 68 -25.10 20.42 30.54
C MET A 68 -24.05 19.60 31.31
N ARG A 69 -24.47 18.72 32.23
CA ARG A 69 -23.59 17.95 33.12
C ARG A 69 -22.47 17.19 32.39
N LEU A 70 -22.76 16.62 31.21
CA LEU A 70 -21.83 15.80 30.44
C LEU A 70 -21.07 16.58 29.36
N ARG A 71 -21.26 17.89 29.25
CA ARG A 71 -20.70 18.70 28.16
C ARG A 71 -19.17 18.64 28.10
N GLU A 72 -18.51 18.70 29.25
CA GLU A 72 -17.04 18.70 29.34
C GLU A 72 -16.46 17.35 28.91
N GLU A 73 -17.06 16.25 29.38
CA GLU A 73 -16.66 14.88 29.01
C GLU A 73 -16.88 14.62 27.51
N VAL A 74 -17.99 15.11 26.94
CA VAL A 74 -18.26 15.02 25.50
C VAL A 74 -17.25 15.84 24.68
N ALA A 75 -16.87 17.02 25.15
CA ALA A 75 -15.87 17.85 24.48
C ALA A 75 -14.46 17.22 24.51
N GLU A 76 -14.09 16.61 25.64
CA GLU A 76 -12.83 15.89 25.80
C GLU A 76 -12.76 14.69 24.85
N VAL A 77 -13.81 13.86 24.80
CA VAL A 77 -13.89 12.73 23.86
C VAL A 77 -13.88 13.21 22.41
N GLY A 78 -14.57 14.31 22.09
CA GLY A 78 -14.52 14.91 20.75
C GLY A 78 -13.10 15.31 20.34
N SER A 79 -12.34 15.94 21.24
CA SER A 79 -10.93 16.28 20.99
C SER A 79 -10.04 15.05 20.84
N MET A 80 -10.30 14.00 21.61
CA MET A 80 -9.56 12.74 21.55
C MET A 80 -9.83 11.99 20.24
N VAL A 81 -11.09 11.95 19.77
CA VAL A 81 -11.47 11.36 18.48
C VAL A 81 -10.80 12.12 17.33
N TYR A 82 -10.84 13.46 17.35
CA TYR A 82 -10.18 14.28 16.33
C TYR A 82 -8.66 14.03 16.25
N ARG A 83 -7.99 13.90 17.40
CA ARG A 83 -6.57 13.57 17.46
C ARG A 83 -6.29 12.15 16.96
N HIS A 84 -7.19 11.21 17.24
CA HIS A 84 -7.08 9.84 16.73
C HIS A 84 -7.28 9.80 15.21
N GLU A 85 -8.24 10.54 14.67
CA GLU A 85 -8.46 10.67 13.22
C GLU A 85 -7.24 11.26 12.52
N SER A 86 -6.61 12.31 13.06
CA SER A 86 -5.40 12.88 12.46
C SER A 86 -4.21 11.92 12.48
N ILE A 87 -4.08 11.11 13.54
CA ILE A 87 -3.06 10.04 13.62
C ILE A 87 -3.36 8.94 12.61
N VAL A 88 -4.63 8.56 12.40
CA VAL A 88 -5.02 7.57 11.40
C VAL A 88 -4.74 8.06 9.98
N GLU A 89 -5.01 9.32 9.67
CA GLU A 89 -4.66 9.94 8.37
C GLU A 89 -3.15 9.97 8.15
N GLU A 90 -2.38 10.35 9.18
CA GLU A 90 -0.93 10.34 9.13
C GLU A 90 -0.37 8.91 8.97
N GLN A 91 -0.90 7.94 9.71
CA GLN A 91 -0.55 6.53 9.57
C GLN A 91 -0.89 5.99 8.18
N GLN A 92 -2.04 6.37 7.59
CA GLN A 92 -2.38 6.01 6.21
C GLN A 92 -1.37 6.59 5.21
N SER A 93 -0.85 7.78 5.46
CA SER A 93 0.18 8.39 4.62
C SER A 93 1.58 7.76 4.80
N ALA A 94 1.85 7.17 5.97
CA ALA A 94 3.15 6.61 6.35
C ALA A 94 3.25 5.07 6.15
N VAL A 95 2.14 4.40 5.82
CA VAL A 95 2.16 3.04 5.28
C VAL A 95 2.50 3.18 3.80
N ASP A 96 3.68 2.67 3.39
CA ASP A 96 4.06 2.56 1.98
C ASP A 96 2.85 2.02 1.21
N ASP A 97 2.32 2.77 0.23
CA ASP A 97 1.22 2.28 -0.58
C ASP A 97 1.71 1.02 -1.30
N PRO A 98 1.31 -0.20 -0.89
CA PRO A 98 1.80 -1.41 -1.53
C PRO A 98 1.35 -1.43 -2.99
N MET A 99 0.30 -0.68 -3.34
CA MET A 99 -0.13 -0.49 -4.73
C MET A 99 0.81 0.44 -5.50
N GLY A 100 1.32 1.50 -4.88
CA GLY A 100 2.33 2.40 -5.43
C GLY A 100 3.68 1.71 -5.66
N GLU A 101 4.17 0.95 -4.68
CA GLU A 101 5.41 0.18 -4.83
C GLU A 101 5.29 -0.91 -5.90
N ASN A 102 4.17 -1.65 -5.92
CA ASN A 102 3.89 -2.62 -6.97
C ASN A 102 3.80 -1.96 -8.34
N TRP A 103 3.20 -0.77 -8.44
CA TRP A 103 3.09 -0.02 -9.69
C TRP A 103 4.47 0.36 -10.26
N SER A 104 5.36 0.92 -9.43
CA SER A 104 6.71 1.29 -9.86
C SER A 104 7.49 0.09 -10.41
N LYS A 105 7.41 -1.07 -9.72
CA LYS A 105 8.04 -2.32 -10.18
C LYS A 105 7.45 -2.83 -11.49
N ILE A 106 6.14 -2.67 -11.69
CA ILE A 106 5.45 -3.06 -12.92
C ILE A 106 5.87 -2.17 -14.09
N VAL A 107 5.98 -0.85 -13.90
CA VAL A 107 6.46 0.08 -14.93
C VAL A 107 7.92 -0.23 -15.30
N GLU A 108 8.77 -0.49 -14.32
CA GLU A 108 10.16 -0.90 -14.57
C GLU A 108 10.22 -2.21 -15.38
N ALA A 109 9.39 -3.20 -15.04
CA ALA A 109 9.29 -4.44 -15.81
C ALA A 109 8.81 -4.20 -17.25
N ALA A 110 7.85 -3.30 -17.47
CA ALA A 110 7.41 -2.92 -18.81
C ALA A 110 8.56 -2.29 -19.62
N ASN A 111 9.33 -1.37 -19.03
CA ASN A 111 10.48 -0.76 -19.68
C ASN A 111 11.55 -1.80 -20.06
N ASN A 112 11.84 -2.75 -19.17
CA ASN A 112 12.81 -3.81 -19.44
C ASN A 112 12.35 -4.79 -20.53
N LEU A 113 11.04 -4.93 -20.75
CA LEU A 113 10.46 -5.80 -21.77
C LEU A 113 10.18 -5.07 -23.10
N ALA A 114 10.40 -3.75 -23.15
CA ALA A 114 10.26 -2.97 -24.38
C ALA A 114 11.17 -3.53 -25.50
N GLY A 115 10.60 -3.75 -26.68
CA GLY A 115 11.32 -4.33 -27.82
C GLY A 115 11.49 -5.85 -27.76
N THR A 116 11.03 -6.52 -26.70
CA THR A 116 11.04 -7.99 -26.61
C THR A 116 9.89 -8.58 -27.42
N ALA A 117 10.18 -9.63 -28.20
CA ALA A 117 9.19 -10.36 -28.98
C ALA A 117 8.13 -10.97 -28.05
N GLY A 118 6.85 -10.73 -28.36
CA GLY A 118 5.72 -11.21 -27.56
C GLY A 118 5.20 -10.23 -26.50
N HIS A 119 5.99 -9.21 -26.12
CA HIS A 119 5.58 -8.14 -25.19
C HIS A 119 5.26 -6.84 -25.91
N THR A 120 5.93 -6.56 -27.02
CA THR A 120 5.71 -5.35 -27.81
C THR A 120 4.35 -5.40 -28.53
N ARG A 121 3.52 -4.37 -28.33
CA ARG A 121 2.23 -4.16 -29.01
C ARG A 121 2.29 -2.92 -29.91
N PRO A 122 1.32 -2.72 -30.81
CA PRO A 122 1.17 -1.46 -31.53
C PRO A 122 1.09 -0.27 -30.56
N ASP A 123 1.40 0.93 -31.05
CA ASP A 123 1.22 2.19 -30.32
C ASP A 123 2.02 2.28 -29.00
N ASN A 124 3.27 1.80 -29.02
CA ASN A 124 4.21 1.82 -27.89
C ASN A 124 3.74 1.16 -26.57
N HIS A 125 2.72 0.30 -26.66
CA HIS A 125 2.27 -0.46 -25.51
C HIS A 125 3.16 -1.69 -25.28
N VAL A 126 3.46 -1.96 -24.02
CA VAL A 126 4.09 -3.20 -23.58
C VAL A 126 3.08 -4.04 -22.82
N ALA A 127 2.94 -5.30 -23.23
CA ALA A 127 2.11 -6.29 -22.58
C ALA A 127 2.88 -7.02 -21.48
N LEU A 128 2.39 -6.93 -20.24
CA LEU A 128 2.86 -7.68 -19.09
C LEU A 128 1.87 -8.78 -18.75
N TYR A 129 2.37 -10.01 -18.61
CA TYR A 129 1.61 -11.18 -18.22
C TYR A 129 1.73 -11.44 -16.72
N GLY A 130 0.90 -12.34 -16.20
CA GLY A 130 0.93 -12.72 -14.79
C GLY A 130 2.33 -13.16 -14.33
N SER A 131 3.08 -13.88 -15.16
CA SER A 131 4.46 -14.30 -14.87
C SER A 131 5.41 -13.12 -14.67
N ASP A 132 5.28 -12.08 -15.48
CA ASP A 132 6.18 -10.93 -15.46
C ASP A 132 5.93 -10.09 -14.21
N ILE A 133 4.66 -9.96 -13.82
CA ILE A 133 4.25 -9.26 -12.59
C ILE A 133 4.67 -10.06 -11.35
N VAL A 134 4.57 -11.39 -11.38
CA VAL A 134 5.10 -12.25 -10.30
C VAL A 134 6.61 -12.03 -10.16
N GLN A 135 7.35 -12.01 -11.27
CA GLN A 135 8.79 -11.80 -11.26
C GLN A 135 9.16 -10.40 -10.74
N ALA A 136 8.40 -9.37 -11.13
CA ALA A 136 8.66 -7.99 -10.73
C ALA A 136 8.31 -7.72 -9.26
N THR A 137 7.22 -8.30 -8.76
CA THR A 137 6.66 -7.94 -7.44
C THR A 137 6.90 -8.98 -6.34
N GLY A 138 7.23 -10.22 -6.71
CA GLY A 138 7.39 -11.35 -5.78
C GLY A 138 6.07 -11.93 -5.25
N HIS A 139 4.93 -11.44 -5.72
CA HIS A 139 3.61 -11.92 -5.29
C HIS A 139 3.21 -13.23 -5.94
N THR A 140 2.18 -13.88 -5.40
CA THR A 140 1.60 -15.08 -6.01
C THR A 140 0.94 -14.77 -7.36
N GLU A 141 0.87 -15.75 -8.26
CA GLU A 141 0.21 -15.62 -9.57
C GLU A 141 -1.23 -15.13 -9.46
N ARG A 142 -1.99 -15.62 -8.47
CA ARG A 142 -3.37 -15.17 -8.23
C ARG A 142 -3.45 -13.69 -7.89
N TYR A 143 -2.50 -13.18 -7.12
CA TYR A 143 -2.44 -11.77 -6.76
C TYR A 143 -1.99 -10.91 -7.94
N ALA A 144 -0.98 -11.36 -8.70
CA ALA A 144 -0.54 -10.71 -9.93
C ALA A 144 -1.67 -10.54 -10.96
N LEU A 145 -2.50 -11.57 -11.16
CA LEU A 145 -3.68 -11.49 -12.04
C LEU A 145 -4.74 -10.49 -11.54
N ASN A 146 -4.83 -10.27 -10.22
CA ASN A 146 -5.71 -9.27 -9.63
C ASN A 146 -5.14 -7.86 -9.82
N LEU A 147 -3.82 -7.69 -9.68
CA LEU A 147 -3.14 -6.42 -9.98
C LEU A 147 -3.37 -5.98 -11.43
N ILE A 148 -3.38 -6.91 -12.40
CA ILE A 148 -3.68 -6.60 -13.81
C ILE A 148 -5.06 -5.94 -13.95
N GLU A 149 -6.09 -6.50 -13.34
CA GLU A 149 -7.44 -5.92 -13.41
C GLU A 149 -7.50 -4.59 -12.70
N LYS A 150 -6.93 -4.51 -11.49
CA LYS A 150 -6.95 -3.29 -10.68
C LYS A 150 -6.26 -2.14 -11.40
N PHE A 151 -5.05 -2.33 -11.89
CA PHE A 151 -4.33 -1.26 -12.59
C PHE A 151 -4.94 -0.93 -13.95
N GLY A 152 -5.43 -1.93 -14.69
CA GLY A 152 -6.07 -1.66 -15.98
C GLY A 152 -7.48 -1.07 -15.88
N GLN A 153 -8.08 -1.00 -14.68
CA GLN A 153 -9.35 -0.32 -14.39
C GLN A 153 -9.16 0.96 -13.55
N ASP A 154 -7.93 1.27 -13.15
CA ASP A 154 -7.63 2.44 -12.34
C ASP A 154 -7.47 3.66 -13.26
N ASP A 155 -8.50 4.51 -13.26
CA ASP A 155 -8.53 5.75 -14.06
C ASP A 155 -7.38 6.73 -13.71
N SER A 156 -6.72 6.56 -12.56
CA SER A 156 -5.53 7.34 -12.20
C SER A 156 -4.29 6.94 -13.02
N LYS A 157 -4.28 5.72 -13.58
CA LYS A 157 -3.20 5.15 -14.39
C LYS A 157 -3.47 5.35 -15.88
N LYS A 158 -3.38 6.60 -16.33
CA LYS A 158 -3.59 6.95 -17.76
C LYS A 158 -2.67 6.14 -18.68
N GLY A 159 -3.17 5.68 -19.82
CA GLY A 159 -2.38 4.85 -20.75
C GLY A 159 -2.16 3.41 -20.28
N VAL A 160 -2.89 2.97 -19.24
CA VAL A 160 -2.85 1.59 -18.75
C VAL A 160 -4.21 0.97 -18.96
N THR A 161 -4.22 -0.23 -19.53
CA THR A 161 -5.45 -1.01 -19.69
C THR A 161 -5.13 -2.50 -19.56
N TRP A 162 -6.13 -3.37 -19.54
CA TRP A 162 -5.91 -4.80 -19.54
C TRP A 162 -6.73 -5.48 -20.63
N GLN A 163 -6.20 -6.59 -21.15
CA GLN A 163 -6.91 -7.42 -22.12
C GLN A 163 -6.77 -8.92 -21.81
N PRO A 164 -7.75 -9.75 -22.21
CA PRO A 164 -7.58 -11.19 -22.25
C PRO A 164 -6.47 -11.57 -23.23
N HIS A 165 -5.54 -12.42 -22.81
CA HIS A 165 -4.38 -12.81 -23.61
C HIS A 165 -4.60 -14.10 -24.44
N GLU A 166 -5.60 -14.93 -24.10
CA GLU A 166 -5.92 -16.15 -24.86
C GLU A 166 -7.43 -16.34 -25.08
N PRO A 167 -7.85 -16.93 -26.23
CA PRO A 167 -9.24 -17.29 -26.45
C PRO A 167 -9.71 -18.38 -25.49
N ALA A 168 -10.98 -18.32 -25.09
CA ALA A 168 -11.62 -19.35 -24.28
C ALA A 168 -11.52 -20.73 -24.94
N GLN A 169 -10.82 -21.66 -24.28
CA GLN A 169 -10.97 -23.06 -24.64
C GLN A 169 -12.31 -23.58 -24.10
N PRO A 170 -13.09 -24.33 -24.91
CA PRO A 170 -14.46 -24.71 -24.56
C PRO A 170 -14.56 -25.63 -23.33
N SER A 171 -13.47 -26.28 -22.91
CA SER A 171 -13.44 -27.17 -21.75
C SER A 171 -13.06 -26.47 -20.44
N ASN A 172 -12.54 -25.24 -20.50
CA ASN A 172 -12.08 -24.49 -19.34
C ASN A 172 -12.57 -23.05 -19.47
N ASN A 173 -13.51 -22.64 -18.60
CA ASN A 173 -13.87 -21.24 -18.33
C ASN A 173 -12.70 -20.42 -17.72
N HIS A 174 -11.47 -20.78 -18.03
CA HIS A 174 -10.23 -20.21 -17.55
C HIS A 174 -9.56 -19.28 -18.56
N SER A 175 -10.19 -18.93 -19.68
CA SER A 175 -9.75 -17.77 -20.48
C SER A 175 -9.73 -16.49 -19.67
N ALA A 176 -10.60 -16.36 -18.67
CA ALA A 176 -10.56 -15.29 -17.69
C ALA A 176 -9.32 -15.34 -16.76
N LYS A 177 -8.49 -16.39 -16.81
CA LYS A 177 -7.26 -16.55 -16.01
C LYS A 177 -6.00 -16.06 -16.72
N ARG A 178 -6.01 -15.85 -18.04
CA ARG A 178 -4.83 -15.37 -18.77
C ARG A 178 -5.06 -13.94 -19.24
N LYS A 179 -4.63 -12.99 -18.41
CA LYS A 179 -4.76 -11.54 -18.63
C LYS A 179 -3.40 -10.95 -18.94
N ALA A 180 -3.39 -9.88 -19.72
CA ALA A 180 -2.24 -9.03 -19.92
C ALA A 180 -2.57 -7.60 -19.52
N LEU A 181 -1.68 -6.97 -18.77
CA LEU A 181 -1.68 -5.53 -18.56
C LEU A 181 -0.97 -4.89 -19.74
N LEU A 182 -1.58 -3.88 -20.35
CA LEU A 182 -0.99 -3.06 -21.39
C LEU A 182 -0.57 -1.74 -20.76
N VAL A 183 0.71 -1.41 -20.86
CA VAL A 183 1.29 -0.18 -20.34
C VAL A 183 1.82 0.63 -21.50
N ASP A 184 1.29 1.84 -21.69
CA ASP A 184 1.79 2.83 -22.64
C ASP A 184 3.08 3.46 -22.12
N LEU A 185 4.20 3.17 -22.80
CA LEU A 185 5.50 3.72 -22.43
C LEU A 185 5.69 5.17 -22.87
N ASP A 186 4.85 5.74 -23.74
CA ASP A 186 4.88 7.19 -24.00
C ASP A 186 4.39 7.99 -22.79
N VAL A 187 3.55 7.35 -21.95
CA VAL A 187 3.04 7.95 -20.71
C VAL A 187 3.92 7.62 -19.50
N TRP A 188 4.49 6.41 -19.43
CA TRP A 188 5.18 5.90 -18.24
C TRP A 188 6.66 5.51 -18.44
N GLY A 189 7.24 5.73 -19.63
CA GLY A 189 8.59 5.27 -19.98
C GLY A 189 9.74 6.22 -19.63
N ASN A 190 9.51 7.26 -18.82
CA ASN A 190 10.54 8.22 -18.39
C ASN A 190 10.96 8.02 -16.94
#